data_AF-A0A3D1IVZ0-F1
#
_entry.id   AF-A0A3D1IVZ0-F1
#
_cell.length_a   1.000
_cell.length_b   1.000
_cell.length_c   1.000
_cell.angle_alpha   90.00
_cell.angle_beta   90.00
_cell.angle_gamma   90.00
#
_symmetry.space_group_name_H-M   'P 1'
#
loop_
_entity.id
_entity.type
_entity.pdbx_description
1 polymer ?
#
loop_
_entity_poly.entity_id
_entity_poly.type
_entity_poly.pdbx_seq_one_letter_code
_entity_poly.pdbx_strand_id
1 'polypeptide(L)'
;MKQLLLSLSALWAVVLPAADRPNILLLTVDDMSCDSVGVYGCKLPGTTPHMDRLAAQSLRFAHAHTTVGNCMPCRNVMFSGLHSHNNKVEGFYQVRNPGWPHLVDLMKAGGYFTGIRGKVSHSSPYQPFAWDAILDALPDGTKAHIKDVRSYGAATTAGIAQAKAAKKPFCLVVNISDPHKPFWKGPNDPHKPSRIYTADEVP
;
A
#
# COMPACT_ATOMS: atom_id res chain seq x y z
N MET A 1 45.58 -17.59 -54.05
CA MET A 1 45.37 -17.04 -52.69
C MET A 1 43.98 -16.40 -52.66
N LYS A 2 43.00 -17.04 -52.03
CA LYS A 2 41.61 -16.54 -51.95
C LYS A 2 41.47 -15.73 -50.66
N GLN A 3 41.25 -14.42 -50.76
CA GLN A 3 41.02 -13.55 -49.62
C GLN A 3 39.58 -13.76 -49.12
N LEU A 4 39.45 -14.23 -47.87
CA LEU A 4 38.18 -14.42 -47.19
C LEU A 4 37.81 -13.10 -46.50
N LEU A 5 36.86 -12.35 -47.08
CA LEU A 5 36.30 -11.15 -46.46
C LEU A 5 35.32 -11.59 -45.37
N LEU A 6 35.73 -11.50 -44.10
CA LEU A 6 34.82 -11.61 -42.96
C LEU A 6 33.98 -10.32 -42.88
N SER A 7 32.71 -10.42 -43.25
CA SER A 7 31.71 -9.40 -42.96
C SER A 7 31.46 -9.35 -41.45
N LEU A 8 31.90 -8.28 -40.79
CA LEU A 8 31.53 -7.98 -39.41
C LEU A 8 30.04 -7.59 -39.38
N SER A 9 29.17 -8.54 -39.09
CA SER A 9 27.78 -8.26 -38.77
C SER A 9 27.75 -7.58 -37.40
N ALA A 10 27.65 -6.24 -37.40
CA ALA A 10 27.40 -5.49 -36.19
C ALA A 10 26.03 -5.90 -35.63
N LEU A 11 26.01 -6.72 -34.58
CA LEU A 11 24.83 -6.90 -33.76
C LEU A 11 24.51 -5.54 -33.10
N TRP A 12 23.60 -4.79 -33.71
CA TRP A 12 22.95 -3.69 -33.04
C TRP A 12 22.06 -4.31 -31.95
N ALA A 13 22.55 -4.30 -30.72
CA ALA A 13 21.72 -4.54 -29.56
C ALA A 13 20.63 -3.47 -29.58
N VAL A 14 19.39 -3.87 -29.87
CA VAL A 14 18.22 -3.04 -29.62
C VAL A 14 18.16 -2.84 -28.11
N VAL A 15 18.70 -1.72 -27.64
CA VAL A 15 18.45 -1.23 -26.29
C VAL A 15 16.98 -0.84 -26.31
N LEU A 16 16.10 -1.78 -25.94
CA LEU A 16 14.75 -1.41 -25.54
C LEU A 16 14.92 -0.34 -24.46
N PRO A 17 14.32 0.85 -24.61
CA PRO A 17 14.30 1.81 -23.51
C PRO A 17 13.78 1.05 -22.29
N ALA A 18 14.52 1.10 -21.19
CA ALA A 18 14.05 0.57 -19.93
C ALA A 18 12.67 1.18 -19.74
N ALA A 19 11.60 0.39 -19.89
CA ALA A 19 10.25 0.89 -19.69
C ALA A 19 10.27 1.60 -18.34
N ASP A 20 9.89 2.88 -18.32
CA ASP A 20 9.91 3.70 -17.11
C ASP A 20 9.25 2.89 -16.00
N ARG A 21 10.05 2.45 -15.02
CA ARG A 21 9.58 1.53 -13.99
C ARG A 21 8.38 2.18 -13.28
N PRO A 22 7.22 1.52 -13.24
CA PRO A 22 6.02 2.16 -12.70
C PRO A 22 6.19 2.42 -11.21
N ASN A 23 5.73 3.57 -10.74
CA ASN A 23 5.61 3.78 -9.31
C ASN A 23 4.43 2.97 -8.76
N ILE A 24 4.57 2.41 -7.56
CA ILE A 24 3.56 1.57 -6.91
C ILE A 24 3.07 2.28 -5.64
N LEU A 25 1.77 2.52 -5.56
CA LEU A 25 1.08 2.98 -4.36
C LEU A 25 0.09 1.90 -3.93
N LEU A 26 0.37 1.25 -2.80
CA LEU A 26 -0.51 0.26 -2.21
C LEU A 26 -1.34 0.89 -1.09
N LEU A 27 -2.63 1.08 -1.35
CA LEU A 27 -3.59 1.58 -0.37
C LEU A 27 -4.29 0.40 0.30
N THR A 28 -4.28 0.35 1.64
CA THR A 28 -5.10 -0.59 2.41
C THR A 28 -5.99 0.17 3.37
N VAL A 29 -7.18 -0.37 3.63
CA VAL A 29 -8.17 0.15 4.58
C VAL A 29 -8.44 -0.92 5.62
N ASP A 30 -8.50 -0.55 6.89
CA ASP A 30 -8.54 -1.50 8.00
C ASP A 30 -9.99 -1.79 8.41
N ASP A 31 -10.40 -3.06 8.38
CA ASP A 31 -11.76 -3.56 8.66
C ASP A 31 -12.87 -3.12 7.69
N MET A 32 -12.54 -2.70 6.47
CA MET A 32 -13.56 -2.37 5.47
C MET A 32 -14.18 -3.64 4.87
N SER A 33 -15.51 -3.74 4.94
CA SER A 33 -16.29 -4.77 4.23
C SER A 33 -16.54 -4.34 2.78
N CYS A 34 -16.67 -5.31 1.87
CA CYS A 34 -16.90 -5.04 0.45
C CYS A 34 -18.25 -4.33 0.21
N ASP A 35 -19.28 -4.70 0.96
CA ASP A 35 -20.63 -4.11 0.90
C ASP A 35 -20.71 -2.66 1.42
N SER A 36 -19.62 -2.13 1.97
CA SER A 36 -19.49 -0.74 2.40
C SER A 36 -18.97 0.19 1.29
N VAL A 37 -18.72 -0.35 0.08
CA VAL A 37 -18.15 0.39 -1.06
C VAL A 37 -19.18 0.48 -2.20
N GLY A 38 -19.41 1.69 -2.71
CA GLY A 38 -20.42 2.02 -3.72
C GLY A 38 -20.37 1.13 -4.95
N VAL A 39 -19.20 0.96 -5.56
CA VAL A 39 -19.06 0.07 -6.73
C VAL A 39 -19.42 -1.38 -6.46
N TYR A 40 -19.35 -1.86 -5.22
CA TYR A 40 -19.75 -3.22 -4.84
C TYR A 40 -21.19 -3.30 -4.30
N GLY A 41 -22.01 -2.27 -4.52
CA GLY A 41 -23.43 -2.30 -4.19
C GLY A 41 -23.76 -1.80 -2.79
N CYS A 42 -22.93 -0.92 -2.21
CA CYS A 42 -23.28 -0.27 -0.94
C CYS A 42 -24.66 0.39 -1.04
N LYS A 43 -25.56 -0.01 -0.13
CA LYS A 43 -26.94 0.49 -0.11
C LYS A 43 -27.01 1.99 0.23
N LEU A 44 -26.05 2.49 1.01
CA LEU A 44 -25.98 3.88 1.44
C LEU A 44 -25.34 4.75 0.33
N PRO A 45 -26.11 5.62 -0.37
CA PRO A 45 -25.60 6.31 -1.54
C PRO A 45 -24.55 7.37 -1.19
N GLY A 46 -23.48 7.42 -1.99
CA GLY A 46 -22.42 8.42 -1.83
C GLY A 46 -21.43 8.11 -0.70
N THR A 47 -21.33 6.85 -0.26
CA THR A 47 -20.39 6.42 0.79
C THR A 47 -18.93 6.52 0.34
N THR A 48 -18.62 6.16 -0.92
CA THR A 48 -17.23 6.07 -1.40
C THR A 48 -16.98 6.75 -2.77
N PRO A 49 -17.41 8.01 -3.01
CA PRO A 49 -17.37 8.63 -4.33
C PRO A 49 -15.97 8.68 -4.96
N HIS A 50 -14.92 8.82 -4.13
CA HIS A 50 -13.54 8.80 -4.62
C HIS A 50 -13.05 7.40 -5.01
N MET A 51 -13.45 6.35 -4.28
CA MET A 51 -13.13 4.97 -4.65
C MET A 51 -13.92 4.55 -5.89
N ASP A 52 -15.17 4.98 -6.00
CA ASP A 52 -16.03 4.66 -7.15
C ASP A 52 -15.45 5.28 -8.43
N ARG A 53 -14.97 6.53 -8.37
CA ARG A 53 -14.26 7.17 -9.47
C ARG A 53 -12.93 6.48 -9.82
N LEU A 54 -12.19 5.99 -8.82
CA LEU A 54 -10.96 5.23 -9.06
C LEU A 54 -11.28 3.89 -9.74
N ALA A 55 -12.32 3.20 -9.29
CA ALA A 55 -12.75 1.94 -9.88
C ALA A 55 -13.23 2.10 -11.33
N ALA A 56 -13.87 3.21 -11.69
CA ALA A 56 -14.33 3.49 -13.05
C ALA A 56 -13.22 3.59 -14.11
N GLN A 57 -11.97 3.82 -13.68
CA GLN A 57 -10.77 3.89 -14.54
C GLN A 57 -9.79 2.74 -14.28
N SER A 58 -10.23 1.70 -13.57
CA SER A 58 -9.37 0.60 -13.11
C SER A 58 -9.91 -0.77 -13.52
N LEU A 59 -9.05 -1.77 -13.49
CA LEU A 59 -9.49 -3.16 -13.39
C LEU A 59 -10.04 -3.39 -11.97
N ARG A 60 -11.20 -4.03 -11.86
CA ARG A 60 -11.87 -4.32 -10.60
C ARG A 60 -12.16 -5.82 -10.48
N PHE A 61 -11.88 -6.38 -9.31
CA PHE A 61 -12.15 -7.79 -9.01
C PHE A 61 -13.53 -7.95 -8.40
N ALA A 62 -14.40 -8.77 -9.00
CA ALA A 62 -15.69 -9.13 -8.40
C ALA A 62 -15.53 -10.06 -7.19
N HIS A 63 -14.48 -10.87 -7.18
CA HIS A 63 -14.17 -11.83 -6.12
C HIS A 63 -12.71 -11.64 -5.68
N ALA A 64 -12.52 -10.99 -4.53
CA ALA A 64 -11.22 -10.82 -3.89
C ALA A 64 -11.36 -11.24 -2.42
N HIS A 65 -10.66 -12.31 -2.04
CA HIS A 65 -10.78 -12.92 -0.72
C HIS A 65 -9.49 -12.79 0.06
N THR A 66 -9.57 -12.41 1.33
CA THR A 66 -8.45 -12.57 2.26
C THR A 66 -8.34 -14.04 2.65
N THR A 67 -7.12 -14.52 2.85
CA THR A 67 -6.90 -15.92 3.28
C THR A 67 -7.02 -16.08 4.79
N VAL A 68 -7.02 -14.97 5.54
CA VAL A 68 -7.13 -14.92 6.99
C VAL A 68 -7.79 -13.61 7.43
N GLY A 69 -8.78 -13.68 8.31
CA GLY A 69 -9.59 -12.54 8.78
C GLY A 69 -8.95 -11.73 9.92
N ASN A 70 -7.63 -11.65 9.99
CA ASN A 70 -6.91 -10.92 11.04
C ASN A 70 -5.88 -9.96 10.42
N CYS A 71 -5.85 -8.70 10.86
CA CYS A 71 -5.11 -7.63 10.18
C CYS A 71 -3.60 -7.88 10.06
N MET A 72 -2.92 -8.35 11.12
CA MET A 72 -1.47 -8.60 11.05
C MET A 72 -1.15 -9.83 10.18
N PRO A 73 -1.76 -11.02 10.39
CA PRO A 73 -1.60 -12.15 9.48
C PRO A 73 -1.93 -11.82 8.02
N CYS A 74 -3.06 -11.14 7.76
CA CYS A 74 -3.51 -10.82 6.39
C CYS A 74 -2.52 -9.91 5.66
N ARG A 75 -1.97 -8.89 6.33
CA ARG A 75 -0.93 -8.01 5.75
C ARG A 75 0.33 -8.80 5.41
N ASN A 76 0.73 -9.75 6.27
CA ASN A 76 1.91 -10.56 6.01
C ASN A 76 1.69 -11.60 4.91
N VAL A 77 0.48 -12.12 4.72
CA VAL A 77 0.13 -12.88 3.51
C VAL A 77 0.32 -12.02 2.27
N MET A 78 -0.21 -10.80 2.27
CA MET A 78 -0.11 -9.87 1.14
C MET A 78 1.34 -9.54 0.79
N PHE A 79 2.22 -9.37 1.78
CA PHE A 79 3.60 -8.95 1.55
C PHE A 79 4.57 -10.10 1.34
N SER A 80 4.27 -11.31 1.81
CA SER A 80 5.11 -12.50 1.56
C SER A 80 4.66 -13.29 0.34
N GLY A 81 3.40 -13.17 -0.09
CA GLY A 81 2.79 -14.04 -1.09
C GLY A 81 2.51 -15.46 -0.59
N LEU A 82 2.61 -15.70 0.72
CA LEU A 82 2.49 -17.01 1.36
C LEU A 82 1.34 -17.01 2.37
N HIS A 83 0.60 -18.12 2.46
CA HIS A 83 -0.39 -18.33 3.54
C HIS A 83 0.24 -18.23 4.94
N SER A 84 -0.55 -17.89 5.96
CA SER A 84 -0.04 -17.65 7.33
C SER A 84 0.80 -18.80 7.90
N HIS A 85 0.40 -20.05 7.71
CA HIS A 85 1.18 -21.21 8.18
C HIS A 85 2.51 -21.39 7.43
N ASN A 86 2.62 -20.85 6.21
CA ASN A 86 3.87 -20.86 5.43
C ASN A 86 4.73 -19.64 5.75
N ASN A 87 4.11 -18.48 6.04
CA ASN A 87 4.82 -17.27 6.43
C ASN A 87 5.07 -17.13 7.94
N LYS A 88 4.62 -18.10 8.75
CA LYS A 88 4.78 -18.15 10.22
C LYS A 88 4.14 -16.98 10.99
N VAL A 89 3.40 -16.08 10.35
CA VAL A 89 2.68 -14.98 11.02
C VAL A 89 1.20 -15.37 11.15
N GLU A 90 0.90 -16.11 12.21
CA GLU A 90 -0.47 -16.59 12.50
C GLU A 90 -1.18 -15.73 13.55
N GLY A 91 -0.50 -14.76 14.16
CA GLY A 91 -1.05 -13.88 15.18
C GLY A 91 -0.32 -12.53 15.30
N PHE A 92 -0.44 -11.91 16.46
CA PHE A 92 0.12 -10.57 16.74
C PHE A 92 1.54 -10.63 17.31
N TYR A 93 2.47 -11.21 16.56
CA TYR A 93 3.86 -11.34 16.97
C TYR A 93 4.81 -11.25 15.77
N GLN A 94 6.06 -10.90 16.04
CA GLN A 94 7.12 -10.76 15.05
C GLN A 94 7.82 -12.11 14.82
N VAL A 95 8.15 -12.39 13.56
CA VAL A 95 8.96 -13.51 13.10
C VAL A 95 10.33 -12.98 12.66
N ARG A 96 11.33 -13.08 13.55
CA ARG A 96 12.65 -12.47 13.34
C ARG A 96 13.34 -12.92 12.04
N ASN A 97 13.25 -14.22 11.73
CA ASN A 97 13.90 -14.84 10.57
C ASN A 97 12.85 -15.61 9.76
N PRO A 98 12.07 -14.92 8.91
CA PRO A 98 11.02 -15.58 8.15
C PRO A 98 11.61 -16.68 7.25
N GLY A 99 12.69 -16.38 6.52
CA GLY A 99 13.37 -17.31 5.60
C GLY A 99 12.94 -17.14 4.14
N TRP A 100 12.18 -16.09 3.83
CA TRP A 100 11.78 -15.67 2.48
C TRP A 100 11.75 -14.13 2.42
N PRO A 101 11.92 -13.53 1.23
CA PRO A 101 11.78 -12.09 1.06
C PRO A 101 10.33 -11.65 1.25
N HIS A 102 10.14 -10.44 1.80
CA HIS A 102 8.86 -9.74 1.79
C HIS A 102 8.85 -8.66 0.71
N LEU A 103 7.68 -8.06 0.48
CA LEU A 103 7.46 -6.99 -0.48
C LEU A 103 8.58 -5.94 -0.45
N VAL A 104 8.90 -5.40 0.72
CA VAL A 104 9.92 -4.35 0.85
C VAL A 104 11.31 -4.84 0.40
N ASP A 105 11.68 -6.09 0.68
CA ASP A 105 12.98 -6.65 0.27
C ASP A 105 13.05 -6.75 -1.26
N LEU A 106 11.98 -7.27 -1.88
CA LEU A 106 11.88 -7.40 -3.34
C LEU A 106 11.89 -6.04 -4.03
N MET A 107 11.15 -5.07 -3.51
CA MET A 107 11.08 -3.73 -4.08
C MET A 107 12.43 -3.01 -3.98
N LYS A 108 13.13 -3.11 -2.85
CA LYS A 108 14.49 -2.57 -2.71
C LYS A 108 15.48 -3.24 -3.65
N ALA A 109 15.43 -4.56 -3.78
CA ALA A 109 16.26 -5.29 -4.74
C ALA A 109 15.98 -4.85 -6.20
N GLY A 110 14.73 -4.48 -6.50
CA GLY A 110 14.32 -3.88 -7.78
C GLY A 110 14.72 -2.40 -7.96
N GLY A 111 15.40 -1.79 -6.99
CA GLY A 111 15.87 -0.41 -7.03
C GLY A 111 14.83 0.65 -6.64
N TYR A 112 13.73 0.26 -6.00
CA TYR A 112 12.71 1.19 -5.54
C TYR A 112 13.09 1.86 -4.22
N PHE A 113 12.62 3.10 -4.04
CA PHE A 113 12.45 3.70 -2.73
C PHE A 113 11.21 3.12 -2.05
N THR A 114 11.34 2.67 -0.82
CA THR A 114 10.26 2.01 -0.09
C THR A 114 9.82 2.83 1.12
N GLY A 115 8.53 3.14 1.20
CA GLY A 115 7.96 3.90 2.30
C GLY A 115 6.69 3.28 2.84
N ILE A 116 6.44 3.44 4.13
CA ILE A 116 5.23 2.95 4.78
C ILE A 116 4.58 4.03 5.64
N ARG A 117 3.25 4.09 5.60
CA ARG A 117 2.42 4.90 6.49
C ARG A 117 1.41 4.01 7.20
N GLY A 118 1.36 4.10 8.53
CA GLY A 118 0.40 3.39 9.38
C GLY A 118 0.69 1.89 9.49
N LYS A 119 0.24 1.28 10.60
CA LYS A 119 0.29 -0.18 10.84
C LYS A 119 1.68 -0.79 10.56
N VAL A 120 2.75 -0.04 10.87
CA VAL A 120 4.14 -0.40 10.49
C VAL A 120 4.53 -1.75 11.10
N SER A 121 4.37 -1.92 12.40
CA SER A 121 4.69 -3.19 13.09
C SER A 121 3.81 -4.35 12.63
N HIS A 122 2.58 -4.12 12.17
CA HIS A 122 1.70 -5.18 11.66
C HIS A 122 2.08 -5.59 10.23
N SER A 123 2.75 -4.69 9.51
CA SER A 123 3.13 -4.81 8.09
C SER A 123 4.58 -5.22 7.89
N SER A 124 5.31 -5.39 8.98
CA SER A 124 6.73 -5.64 8.98
C SER A 124 6.95 -6.74 10.02
N PRO A 125 7.17 -8.00 9.61
CA PRO A 125 7.16 -9.13 10.54
C PRO A 125 8.55 -9.50 11.06
N TYR A 126 9.65 -8.93 10.53
CA TYR A 126 11.03 -9.31 10.86
C TYR A 126 11.82 -8.13 11.44
N GLN A 127 12.94 -8.33 12.13
CA GLN A 127 13.71 -7.20 12.68
C GLN A 127 15.20 -7.30 12.33
N PRO A 128 15.85 -6.20 11.90
CA PRO A 128 15.31 -4.85 11.64
C PRO A 128 14.48 -4.75 10.34
N PHE A 129 13.50 -3.85 10.29
CA PHE A 129 12.69 -3.60 9.10
C PHE A 129 13.48 -2.89 7.99
N ALA A 130 13.18 -3.18 6.72
CA ALA A 130 13.94 -2.65 5.58
C ALA A 130 13.41 -1.33 4.98
N TRP A 131 12.32 -0.74 5.49
CA TRP A 131 11.74 0.50 4.93
C TRP A 131 12.75 1.64 4.85
N ASP A 132 12.80 2.35 3.72
CA ASP A 132 13.61 3.59 3.60
C ASP A 132 12.98 4.74 4.40
N ALA A 133 11.64 4.77 4.50
CA ALA A 133 10.93 5.78 5.27
C ALA A 133 9.71 5.23 6.02
N ILE A 134 9.59 5.63 7.28
CA ILE A 134 8.36 5.53 8.08
C ILE A 134 7.71 6.91 8.08
N LEU A 135 6.54 7.02 7.44
CA LEU A 135 5.87 8.28 7.11
C LEU A 135 4.79 8.67 8.13
N ASP A 136 4.92 8.18 9.37
CA ASP A 136 3.94 8.40 10.46
C ASP A 136 4.07 9.77 11.13
N ALA A 137 5.13 10.53 10.86
CA ALA A 137 5.37 11.84 11.46
C ALA A 137 4.71 12.98 10.66
N LEU A 138 4.26 14.01 11.38
CA LEU A 138 3.90 15.32 10.86
C LEU A 138 5.17 16.17 10.61
N PRO A 139 5.07 17.31 9.87
CA PRO A 139 6.21 18.18 9.61
C PRO A 139 6.93 18.71 10.86
N ASP A 140 6.22 18.81 11.99
CA ASP A 140 6.78 19.22 13.29
C ASP A 140 7.48 18.08 14.05
N GLY A 141 7.56 16.88 13.46
CA GLY A 141 8.17 15.68 14.03
C GLY A 141 7.25 14.90 14.97
N THR A 142 6.07 15.39 15.30
CA THR A 142 5.11 14.65 16.14
C THR A 142 4.45 13.53 15.34
N LYS A 143 3.95 12.49 16.03
CA LYS A 143 3.26 11.39 15.36
C LYS A 143 1.87 11.83 14.91
N ALA A 144 1.58 11.68 13.62
CA ALA A 144 0.28 11.95 13.06
C ALA A 144 -0.79 11.03 13.67
N HIS A 145 -1.95 11.58 13.97
CA HIS A 145 -3.07 10.80 14.49
C HIS A 145 -3.61 9.84 13.41
N ILE A 146 -4.00 8.63 13.82
CA ILE A 146 -4.45 7.58 12.88
C ILE A 146 -5.76 7.91 12.18
N LYS A 147 -6.55 8.85 12.74
CA LYS A 147 -7.81 9.36 12.16
C LYS A 147 -7.65 10.69 11.42
N ASP A 148 -6.44 11.22 11.32
CA ASP A 148 -6.19 12.41 10.52
C ASP A 148 -6.09 12.04 9.04
N VAL A 149 -7.22 12.11 8.34
CA VAL A 149 -7.34 11.81 6.90
C VAL A 149 -6.38 12.68 6.06
N ARG A 150 -6.19 13.96 6.41
CA ARG A 150 -5.33 14.87 5.64
C ARG A 150 -3.86 14.45 5.74
N SER A 151 -3.45 13.95 6.91
CA SER A 151 -2.08 13.51 7.12
C SER A 151 -1.68 12.32 6.23
N TYR A 152 -2.61 11.45 5.80
CA TYR A 152 -2.31 10.38 4.85
C TYR A 152 -1.91 10.92 3.47
N GLY A 153 -2.61 11.95 2.99
CA GLY A 153 -2.27 12.63 1.75
C GLY A 153 -0.92 13.34 1.85
N ALA A 154 -0.70 14.09 2.94
CA ALA A 154 0.57 14.76 3.20
C ALA A 154 1.76 13.79 3.27
N ALA A 155 1.59 12.66 3.98
CA ALA A 155 2.59 11.61 4.09
C ALA A 155 2.91 10.97 2.74
N THR A 156 1.89 10.72 1.91
CA THR A 156 2.08 10.17 0.55
C THR A 156 2.88 11.14 -0.32
N THR A 157 2.53 12.43 -0.32
CA THR A 157 3.28 13.47 -1.03
C THR A 157 4.74 13.55 -0.55
N ALA A 158 4.97 13.48 0.77
CA ALA A 158 6.31 13.47 1.33
C ALA A 158 7.12 12.24 0.89
N GLY A 159 6.53 11.05 0.89
CA GLY A 159 7.17 9.82 0.40
C GLY A 159 7.55 9.90 -1.08
N ILE A 160 6.68 10.47 -1.93
CA ILE A 160 6.96 10.72 -3.34
C ILE A 160 8.14 11.70 -3.50
N ALA A 161 8.16 12.78 -2.71
CA ALA A 161 9.25 13.75 -2.75
C ALA A 161 10.60 13.14 -2.32
N GLN A 162 10.60 12.29 -1.28
CA GLN A 162 11.80 11.57 -0.84
C GLN A 162 12.32 10.59 -1.91
N ALA A 163 11.42 9.84 -2.56
CA ALA A 163 11.79 8.96 -3.67
C ALA A 163 12.40 9.74 -4.85
N LYS A 164 11.80 10.88 -5.21
CA LYS A 164 12.31 11.78 -6.24
C LYS A 164 13.70 12.32 -5.90
N ALA A 165 13.91 12.75 -4.65
CA ALA A 165 15.22 13.22 -4.17
C ALA A 165 16.28 12.09 -4.24
N ALA A 166 15.88 10.86 -3.94
CA ALA A 166 16.71 9.66 -4.06
C ALA A 166 16.90 9.20 -5.53
N LYS A 167 16.25 9.83 -6.51
CA LYS A 167 16.25 9.46 -7.93
C LYS A 167 15.83 7.99 -8.17
N LYS A 168 14.83 7.52 -7.43
CA LYS A 168 14.30 6.15 -7.52
C LYS A 168 12.80 6.16 -7.83
N PRO A 169 12.25 5.15 -8.55
CA PRO A 169 10.82 4.89 -8.50
C PRO A 169 10.41 4.51 -7.07
N PHE A 170 9.13 4.67 -6.72
CA PHE A 170 8.66 4.40 -5.36
C PHE A 170 7.75 3.17 -5.25
N CYS A 171 7.81 2.52 -4.10
CA CYS A 171 6.78 1.63 -3.59
C CYS A 171 6.34 2.17 -2.22
N LEU A 172 5.17 2.80 -2.18
CA LEU A 172 4.60 3.35 -0.95
C LEU A 172 3.43 2.49 -0.49
N VAL A 173 3.47 2.04 0.76
CA VAL A 173 2.39 1.31 1.41
C VAL A 173 1.67 2.25 2.38
N VAL A 174 0.42 2.56 2.11
CA VAL A 174 -0.38 3.51 2.89
C VAL A 174 -1.56 2.77 3.52
N ASN A 175 -1.43 2.52 4.82
CA ASN A 175 -2.38 1.75 5.61
C ASN A 175 -3.33 2.68 6.37
N ILE A 176 -4.47 2.95 5.75
CA ILE A 176 -5.53 3.80 6.28
C ILE A 176 -6.23 3.08 7.45
N SER A 177 -6.34 3.76 8.59
CA SER A 177 -6.88 3.18 9.82
C SER A 177 -8.39 3.12 9.85
N ASP A 178 -9.10 3.89 9.03
CA ASP A 178 -10.55 3.78 8.91
C ASP A 178 -10.92 2.60 7.97
N PRO A 179 -12.04 1.90 8.24
CA PRO A 179 -13.01 2.13 9.32
C PRO A 179 -12.69 1.46 10.69
N HIS A 180 -11.53 0.84 10.93
CA HIS A 180 -11.22 0.19 12.22
C HIS A 180 -11.48 1.10 13.45
N LYS A 181 -11.95 0.54 14.57
CA LYS A 181 -12.24 1.27 15.81
C LYS A 181 -11.00 2.01 16.38
N PRO A 182 -11.18 3.08 17.17
CA PRO A 182 -12.45 3.72 17.53
C PRO A 182 -13.05 4.51 16.37
N PHE A 183 -14.38 4.59 16.34
CA PHE A 183 -15.10 5.46 15.39
C PHE A 183 -15.13 6.91 15.88
N TRP A 184 -15.51 7.84 15.00
CA TRP A 184 -15.70 9.26 15.33
C TRP A 184 -16.64 9.42 16.53
N LYS A 185 -16.22 10.20 17.54
CA LYS A 185 -16.91 10.30 18.83
C LYS A 185 -17.87 11.48 18.97
N GLY A 186 -18.20 12.14 17.86
CA GLY A 186 -19.10 13.30 17.85
C GLY A 186 -18.38 14.65 17.83
N PRO A 187 -19.08 15.76 18.12
CA PRO A 187 -18.63 17.13 17.81
C PRO A 187 -17.28 17.55 18.40
N ASN A 188 -16.87 16.97 19.52
CA ASN A 188 -15.61 17.29 20.20
C ASN A 188 -14.41 16.51 19.64
N ASP A 189 -14.64 15.54 18.75
CA ASP A 189 -13.58 14.80 18.08
C ASP A 189 -13.09 15.60 16.86
N PRO A 190 -11.81 16.04 16.82
CA PRO A 190 -11.29 16.85 15.73
C PRO A 190 -11.20 16.11 14.39
N HIS A 191 -11.31 14.77 14.39
CA HIS A 191 -11.20 13.94 13.20
C HIS A 191 -12.57 13.63 12.60
N LYS A 192 -13.26 14.70 12.19
CA LYS A 192 -14.61 14.63 11.62
C LYS A 192 -14.63 13.88 10.28
N PRO A 193 -15.58 12.95 10.07
CA PRO A 193 -15.77 12.31 8.77
C PRO A 193 -16.22 13.32 7.70
N SER A 194 -15.97 13.01 6.43
CA SER A 194 -16.34 13.87 5.30
C SER A 194 -17.85 14.06 5.13
N ARG A 195 -18.64 13.10 5.61
CA ARG A 195 -20.11 13.14 5.65
C ARG A 195 -20.60 12.41 6.89
N ILE A 196 -21.65 12.95 7.50
CA ILE A 196 -22.41 12.31 8.57
C ILE A 196 -23.79 12.05 7.99
N TYR A 197 -24.24 10.81 8.05
CA TYR A 197 -25.57 10.40 7.59
C TYR A 197 -26.57 10.50 8.74
N THR A 198 -27.80 10.92 8.44
CA THR A 198 -28.94 10.85 9.37
C THR A 198 -29.54 9.45 9.40
N ALA A 199 -30.36 9.15 10.40
CA ALA A 199 -31.05 7.87 10.49
C ALA A 199 -31.95 7.59 9.27
N ASP A 200 -32.61 8.62 8.73
CA ASP A 200 -33.49 8.51 7.57
C ASP A 200 -32.74 8.25 6.25
N GLU A 201 -31.44 8.53 6.21
CA GLU A 201 -30.58 8.24 5.05
C GLU A 201 -30.09 6.78 5.05
N VAL A 202 -30.15 6.08 6.18
CA VAL A 202 -29.63 4.70 6.32
C VAL A 202 -30.74 3.69 5.96
N PRO A 203 -30.55 2.88 4.91
CA PRO A 203 -31.55 1.95 4.39
C PRO A 203 -31.71 0.67 5.21
#